data_AF-A0AAV7A654-F1
#
_entry.id   AF-A0AAV7A654-F1
#
_cell.length_a   1.000
_cell.length_b   1.000
_cell.length_c   1.000
_cell.angle_alpha   90.00
_cell.angle_beta   90.00
_cell.angle_gamma   90.00
#
_symmetry.space_group_name_H-M   'P 1'
#
loop_
_entity.id
_entity.type
_entity.pdbx_description
1 polymer ?
#
loop_
_entity_poly.entity_id
_entity_poly.type
_entity_poly.pdbx_seq_one_letter_code
_entity_poly.pdbx_strand_id
1 'polypeptide(L)'
;MIWLQLVVGFLYTFFVEGWLFCSLILTFASVLQADLQARLDMCDQFSKAMAEKSAEQLKRFEERMELQHRQEKHQLLEQLVKGSKEALGQQEKLKEEHRHRAKLLTLKLREAEQQRQQEIERVRQEEGRERMRRLCSLQQEALQLIQKIQVDYKQQEALRVDLSAYGHRGNQICGILSTVVRSSSERGYPTQDDVSLGEHSLQEMKMLVNTIEKELAAAEERKKAEDEAAKEKQKEAQQIQQQQAKLQTPAPTQDQKQTKREGLQKKASKGTLQRFLELQKVLELCQKVCEELATCKDPQTKKIRADLQRAVTTPVSQISSVSGSQVRDTFDKINNFLMGKPIVSAGRTIVVSQHPLGLDFVCLKLAEKLVVSEV
;
A
#
# COMPACT_ATOMS: atom_id res chain seq x y z
N MET A 1 -0.47 7.52 164.06
CA MET A 1 -1.57 7.40 163.08
C MET A 1 -1.62 8.53 162.04
N ILE A 2 -1.13 9.75 162.36
CA ILE A 2 -1.20 10.93 161.47
C ILE A 2 -0.24 10.87 160.26
N TRP A 3 0.98 10.31 160.43
CA TRP A 3 1.97 10.21 159.34
C TRP A 3 1.56 9.29 158.18
N LEU A 4 0.80 8.22 158.45
CA LEU A 4 0.33 7.30 157.41
C LEU A 4 -0.72 7.96 156.49
N GLN A 5 -1.55 8.85 157.04
CA GLN A 5 -2.56 9.57 156.26
C GLN A 5 -1.95 10.63 155.33
N LEU A 6 -0.83 11.25 155.73
CA LEU A 6 -0.12 12.23 154.89
C LEU A 6 0.57 11.56 153.69
N VAL A 7 1.22 10.40 153.89
CA VAL A 7 1.89 9.67 152.79
C VAL A 7 0.87 9.08 151.81
N VAL A 8 -0.25 8.54 152.31
CA VAL A 8 -1.33 8.02 151.46
C VAL A 8 -2.02 9.15 150.70
N GLY A 9 -2.23 10.32 151.32
CA GLY A 9 -2.75 11.50 150.65
C GLY A 9 -1.83 11.98 149.52
N PHE A 10 -0.51 12.02 149.75
CA PHE A 10 0.47 12.47 148.76
C PHE A 10 0.61 11.50 147.58
N LEU A 11 0.58 10.18 147.84
CA LEU A 11 0.57 9.16 146.79
C LEU A 11 -0.74 9.18 145.99
N TYR A 12 -1.88 9.44 146.65
CA TYR A 12 -3.17 9.57 145.97
C TYR A 12 -3.22 10.80 145.07
N THR A 13 -2.74 11.96 145.53
CA THR A 13 -2.63 13.15 144.69
C THR A 13 -1.69 12.94 143.51
N PHE A 14 -0.55 12.26 143.71
CA PHE A 14 0.39 11.97 142.63
C PHE A 14 -0.18 10.99 141.59
N PHE A 15 -0.97 10.01 142.04
CA PHE A 15 -1.63 9.05 141.17
C PHE A 15 -2.81 9.67 140.40
N VAL A 16 -3.59 10.54 141.06
CA VAL A 16 -4.69 11.29 140.43
C VAL A 16 -4.15 12.29 139.42
N GLU A 17 -3.08 13.03 139.74
CA GLU A 17 -2.44 13.92 138.78
C GLU A 17 -1.78 13.16 137.63
N GLY A 18 -1.14 12.03 137.88
CA GLY A 18 -0.61 11.15 136.84
C GLY A 18 -1.71 10.58 135.92
N TRP A 19 -2.86 10.20 136.49
CA TRP A 19 -4.01 9.70 135.74
C TRP A 19 -4.69 10.80 134.91
N LEU A 20 -4.83 12.01 135.47
CA LEU A 20 -5.30 13.19 134.74
C LEU A 20 -4.34 13.55 133.61
N PHE A 21 -3.03 13.46 133.82
CA PHE A 21 -2.02 13.71 132.80
C PHE A 21 -2.07 12.66 131.68
N CYS A 22 -2.16 11.36 132.01
CA CYS A 22 -2.37 10.30 131.01
C CYS A 22 -3.69 10.46 130.25
N SER A 23 -4.78 10.82 130.94
CA SER A 23 -6.07 11.09 130.31
C SER A 23 -6.00 12.29 129.37
N LEU A 24 -5.27 13.35 129.75
CA LEU A 24 -5.03 14.53 128.91
C LEU A 24 -4.17 14.19 127.69
N ILE A 25 -3.17 13.33 127.85
CA ILE A 25 -2.33 12.84 126.75
C ILE A 25 -3.16 12.00 125.78
N LEU A 26 -4.02 11.11 126.28
CA LEU A 26 -4.87 10.26 125.44
C LEU A 26 -5.93 11.07 124.68
N THR A 27 -6.53 12.08 125.31
CA THR A 27 -7.47 12.99 124.62
C THR A 27 -6.74 13.88 123.61
N PHE A 28 -5.54 14.35 123.93
CA PHE A 28 -4.72 15.10 122.96
C PHE A 28 -4.30 14.22 121.77
N ALA A 29 -3.91 12.96 122.01
CA ALA A 29 -3.57 12.01 120.97
C ALA A 29 -4.77 11.65 120.08
N SER A 30 -5.97 11.49 120.65
CA SER A 30 -7.18 11.21 119.86
C SER A 30 -7.63 12.40 119.02
N VAL A 31 -7.52 13.63 119.55
CA VAL A 31 -7.76 14.87 118.79
C VAL A 31 -6.73 15.03 117.67
N LEU A 32 -5.45 14.77 117.93
CA LEU A 32 -4.39 14.82 116.92
C LEU A 32 -4.60 13.78 115.82
N GLN A 33 -5.02 12.56 116.18
CA GLN A 33 -5.35 11.51 115.22
C GLN A 33 -6.57 11.87 114.36
N ALA A 34 -7.60 12.47 114.96
CA ALA A 34 -8.77 12.95 114.21
C ALA A 34 -8.44 14.10 113.26
N ASP A 35 -7.62 15.07 113.67
CA ASP A 35 -7.15 16.17 112.80
C ASP A 35 -6.28 15.63 111.65
N LEU A 36 -5.38 14.67 111.94
CA LEU A 36 -4.55 14.03 110.93
C LEU A 36 -5.41 13.29 109.89
N GLN A 37 -6.43 12.56 110.34
CA GLN A 37 -7.32 11.80 109.46
C GLN A 37 -8.19 12.73 108.62
N ALA A 38 -8.70 13.83 109.17
CA ALA A 38 -9.42 14.85 108.41
C ALA A 38 -8.55 15.50 107.32
N ARG A 39 -7.27 15.75 107.60
CA ARG A 39 -6.32 16.25 106.59
C ARG A 39 -6.03 15.22 105.50
N LEU A 40 -5.86 13.95 105.86
CA LEU A 40 -5.68 12.86 104.89
C LEU A 40 -6.89 12.74 103.96
N ASP A 41 -8.10 12.74 104.52
CA ASP A 41 -9.34 12.68 103.74
C ASP A 41 -9.49 13.90 102.80
N MET A 42 -9.12 15.10 103.27
CA MET A 42 -9.10 16.30 102.42
C MET A 42 -8.07 16.16 101.27
N CYS A 43 -6.86 15.70 101.56
CA CYS A 43 -5.82 15.46 100.56
C CYS A 43 -6.27 14.42 99.53
N ASP A 44 -6.90 13.33 99.97
CA ASP A 44 -7.41 12.27 99.09
C ASP A 44 -8.56 12.76 98.21
N GLN A 45 -9.52 13.52 98.76
CA GLN A 45 -10.60 14.11 97.98
C GLN A 45 -10.07 15.10 96.94
N PHE A 46 -9.11 15.95 97.33
CA PHE A 46 -8.48 16.88 96.41
C PHE A 46 -7.72 16.15 95.30
N SER A 47 -6.97 15.10 95.64
CA SER A 47 -6.25 14.26 94.66
C SER A 47 -7.22 13.58 93.69
N LYS A 48 -8.34 13.04 94.17
CA LYS A 48 -9.38 12.42 93.32
C LYS A 48 -10.02 13.44 92.39
N ALA A 49 -10.44 14.60 92.91
CA ALA A 49 -11.03 15.66 92.10
C ALA A 49 -10.07 16.18 91.01
N MET A 50 -8.77 16.31 91.34
CA MET A 50 -7.75 16.68 90.37
C MET A 50 -7.53 15.59 89.31
N ALA A 51 -7.51 14.32 89.71
CA ALA A 51 -7.39 13.19 88.79
C ALA A 51 -8.60 13.12 87.85
N GLU A 52 -9.82 13.24 88.35
CA GLU A 52 -11.06 13.26 87.57
C GLU A 52 -11.06 14.41 86.56
N LYS A 53 -10.72 15.63 86.99
CA LYS A 53 -10.63 16.80 86.10
C LYS A 53 -9.59 16.61 85.01
N SER A 54 -8.43 16.02 85.34
CA SER A 54 -7.39 15.72 84.35
C SER A 54 -7.83 14.65 83.35
N ALA A 55 -8.55 13.62 83.82
CA ALA A 55 -9.09 12.55 82.98
C ALA A 55 -10.18 13.07 82.03
N GLU A 56 -11.07 13.96 82.50
CA GLU A 56 -12.06 14.62 81.65
C GLU A 56 -11.41 15.50 80.57
N GLN A 57 -10.37 16.26 80.91
CA GLN A 57 -9.65 17.08 79.94
C GLN A 57 -8.99 16.21 78.88
N LEU A 58 -8.38 15.09 79.27
CA LEU A 58 -7.78 14.14 78.34
C LEU A 58 -8.83 13.53 77.41
N LYS A 59 -9.97 13.07 77.94
CA LYS A 59 -11.09 12.54 77.12
C LYS A 59 -11.59 13.55 76.09
N ARG A 60 -11.81 14.81 76.50
CA ARG A 60 -12.23 15.88 75.58
C ARG A 60 -11.19 16.16 74.49
N PHE A 61 -9.91 16.04 74.84
CA PHE A 61 -8.83 16.19 73.87
C PHE A 61 -8.82 15.03 72.87
N GLU A 62 -8.92 13.79 73.35
CA GLU A 62 -9.01 12.58 72.52
C GLU A 62 -10.22 12.65 71.58
N GLU A 63 -11.42 12.97 72.07
CA GLU A 63 -12.64 13.13 71.27
C GLU A 63 -12.46 14.18 70.16
N ARG A 64 -11.84 15.33 70.48
CA ARG A 64 -11.56 16.37 69.50
C ARG A 64 -10.60 15.89 68.42
N MET A 65 -9.53 15.20 68.81
CA MET A 65 -8.54 14.66 67.88
C MET A 65 -9.17 13.60 66.97
N GLU A 66 -10.01 12.72 67.50
CA GLU A 66 -10.71 11.74 66.68
C GLU A 66 -11.70 12.39 65.71
N LEU A 67 -12.45 13.41 66.14
CA LEU A 67 -13.36 14.14 65.26
C LEU A 67 -12.60 14.84 64.14
N GLN A 68 -11.48 15.49 64.45
CA GLN A 68 -10.62 16.11 63.45
C GLN A 68 -10.10 15.07 62.46
N HIS A 69 -9.59 13.93 62.94
CA HIS A 69 -9.09 12.88 62.07
C HIS A 69 -10.19 12.30 61.16
N ARG A 70 -11.41 12.11 61.69
CA ARG A 70 -12.58 11.69 60.90
C ARG A 70 -12.93 12.72 59.82
N GLN A 71 -12.88 14.01 60.14
CA GLN A 71 -13.13 15.10 59.19
C GLN A 71 -12.07 15.14 58.08
N GLU A 72 -10.79 15.07 58.43
CA GLU A 72 -9.69 15.03 57.46
C GLU A 72 -9.80 13.83 56.54
N LYS A 73 -10.08 12.64 57.09
CA LYS A 73 -10.32 11.42 56.29
C LYS A 73 -11.52 11.60 55.35
N HIS A 74 -12.61 12.19 55.83
CA HIS A 74 -13.80 12.43 55.01
C HIS A 74 -13.49 13.41 53.87
N GLN A 75 -12.80 14.51 54.15
CA GLN A 75 -12.39 15.50 53.14
C GLN A 75 -11.47 14.88 52.08
N LEU A 76 -10.48 14.08 52.49
CA LEU A 76 -9.59 13.38 51.57
C LEU A 76 -10.35 12.40 50.66
N LEU A 77 -11.28 11.63 51.23
CA LEU A 77 -12.12 10.72 50.44
C LEU A 77 -13.01 11.48 49.45
N GLU A 78 -13.60 12.60 49.88
CA GLU A 78 -14.43 13.42 49.00
C GLU A 78 -13.62 14.00 47.83
N GLN A 79 -12.41 14.51 48.10
CA GLN A 79 -11.49 15.00 47.06
C GLN A 79 -11.08 13.88 46.10
N LEU A 80 -10.77 12.68 46.61
CA LEU A 80 -10.42 11.53 45.77
C LEU A 80 -11.60 11.11 44.88
N VAL A 81 -12.81 11.07 45.43
CA VAL A 81 -14.01 10.72 44.66
C VAL A 81 -14.30 11.79 43.59
N LYS A 82 -14.18 13.08 43.91
CA LYS A 82 -14.35 14.18 42.95
C LYS A 82 -13.32 14.09 41.83
N GLY A 83 -12.03 13.97 42.18
CA GLY A 83 -10.95 13.83 41.20
C GLY A 83 -11.10 12.58 40.32
N SER A 84 -11.53 11.45 40.89
CA SER A 84 -11.81 10.24 40.11
C SER A 84 -12.98 10.42 39.15
N LYS A 85 -14.06 11.10 39.56
CA LYS A 85 -15.22 11.38 38.69
C LYS A 85 -14.84 12.33 37.55
N GLU A 86 -14.08 13.37 37.84
CA GLU A 86 -13.60 14.33 36.84
C GLU A 86 -12.66 13.66 35.84
N ALA A 87 -11.70 12.86 36.31
CA ALA A 87 -10.79 12.11 35.44
C ALA A 87 -11.54 11.12 34.54
N LEU A 88 -12.54 10.42 35.08
CA LEU A 88 -13.37 9.49 34.31
C LEU A 88 -14.19 10.24 33.24
N GLY A 89 -14.79 11.38 33.60
CA GLY A 89 -15.51 12.22 32.65
C GLY A 89 -14.62 12.80 31.55
N GLN A 90 -13.39 13.20 31.87
CA GLN A 90 -12.40 13.63 30.86
C GLN A 90 -12.02 12.47 29.94
N GLN A 91 -11.81 11.27 30.48
CA GLN A 91 -11.49 10.09 29.70
C GLN A 91 -12.63 9.71 28.74
N GLU A 92 -13.88 9.80 29.17
CA GLU A 92 -15.05 9.56 28.32
C GLU A 92 -15.15 10.56 27.18
N LYS A 93 -15.00 11.86 27.46
CA LYS A 93 -14.96 12.92 26.43
C LYS A 93 -13.88 12.65 25.38
N LEU A 94 -12.67 12.29 25.80
CA LEU A 94 -11.58 11.95 24.88
C LEU A 94 -11.93 10.71 24.03
N LYS A 95 -12.50 9.67 24.64
CA LYS A 95 -12.96 8.47 23.91
C LYS A 95 -14.02 8.82 22.87
N GLU A 96 -14.95 9.72 23.19
CA GLU A 96 -15.97 10.18 22.24
C GLU A 96 -15.37 11.00 21.10
N GLU A 97 -14.45 11.91 21.38
CA GLU A 97 -13.73 12.65 20.35
C GLU A 97 -12.93 11.73 19.42
N HIS A 98 -12.23 10.74 19.98
CA HIS A 98 -11.52 9.73 19.18
C HIS A 98 -12.47 8.92 18.30
N ARG A 99 -13.63 8.49 18.85
CA ARG A 99 -14.67 7.82 18.07
C ARG A 99 -15.22 8.72 16.96
N HIS A 100 -15.45 10.00 17.25
CA HIS A 100 -15.96 10.96 16.27
C HIS A 100 -14.94 11.21 15.14
N ARG A 101 -13.67 11.44 15.50
CA ARG A 101 -12.56 11.59 14.53
C ARG A 101 -12.39 10.33 13.68
N ALA A 102 -12.48 9.14 14.26
CA ALA A 102 -12.41 7.88 13.53
C ALA A 102 -13.57 7.74 12.52
N LYS A 103 -14.80 8.09 12.92
CA LYS A 103 -15.97 8.10 12.02
C LYS A 103 -15.77 9.09 10.87
N LEU A 104 -15.30 10.30 11.16
CA LEU A 104 -15.04 11.32 10.15
C LEU A 104 -13.96 10.87 9.15
N LEU A 105 -12.87 10.28 9.63
CA LEU A 105 -11.82 9.73 8.77
C LEU A 105 -12.34 8.59 7.88
N THR A 106 -13.17 7.71 8.44
CA THR A 106 -13.79 6.62 7.69
C THR A 106 -14.71 7.16 6.58
N LEU A 107 -15.50 8.19 6.87
CA LEU A 107 -16.35 8.85 5.88
C LEU A 107 -15.53 9.51 4.78
N LYS A 108 -14.49 10.29 5.12
CA LYS A 108 -13.60 10.93 4.15
C LYS A 108 -12.89 9.91 3.27
N LEU A 109 -12.46 8.78 3.83
CA LEU A 109 -11.83 7.71 3.06
C LEU A 109 -12.83 7.09 2.07
N ARG A 110 -14.07 6.83 2.51
CA ARG A 110 -15.13 6.32 1.63
C ARG A 110 -15.49 7.31 0.52
N GLU A 111 -15.57 8.60 0.83
CA GLU A 111 -15.81 9.65 -0.16
C GLU A 111 -14.66 9.73 -1.18
N ALA A 112 -13.40 9.68 -0.72
CA ALA A 112 -12.24 9.67 -1.59
C ALA A 112 -12.19 8.41 -2.49
N GLU A 113 -12.54 7.24 -1.96
CA GLU A 113 -12.67 6.02 -2.75
C GLU A 113 -13.78 6.12 -3.80
N GLN A 114 -14.94 6.67 -3.44
CA GLN A 114 -16.03 6.92 -4.38
C GLN A 114 -15.63 7.90 -5.49
N GLN A 115 -14.93 8.98 -5.14
CA GLN A 115 -14.41 9.94 -6.12
C GLN A 115 -13.41 9.28 -7.08
N ARG A 116 -12.47 8.47 -6.55
CA ARG A 116 -11.53 7.71 -7.38
C ARG A 116 -12.24 6.75 -8.33
N GLN A 117 -13.28 6.06 -7.87
CA GLN A 117 -14.07 5.16 -8.72
C GLN A 117 -14.80 5.94 -9.83
N GLN A 118 -15.41 7.08 -9.49
CA GLN A 118 -16.06 7.94 -10.47
C GLN A 118 -15.07 8.49 -11.50
N GLU A 119 -13.86 8.87 -11.08
CA GLU A 119 -12.81 9.36 -11.96
C GLU A 119 -12.30 8.25 -12.89
N ILE A 120 -12.06 7.03 -12.37
CA ILE A 120 -11.68 5.87 -13.20
C ILE A 120 -12.77 5.56 -14.22
N GLU A 121 -14.04 5.56 -13.83
CA GLU A 121 -15.14 5.31 -14.75
C GLU A 121 -15.28 6.44 -15.78
N ARG A 122 -15.07 7.70 -15.39
CA ARG A 122 -15.01 8.84 -16.33
C ARG A 122 -13.90 8.68 -17.36
N VAL A 123 -12.68 8.38 -16.91
CA VAL A 123 -11.53 8.14 -17.79
C VAL A 123 -11.82 6.97 -18.73
N ARG A 124 -12.38 5.86 -18.21
CA ARG A 124 -12.76 4.70 -19.02
C ARG A 124 -13.77 5.06 -20.11
N GLN A 125 -14.76 5.90 -19.79
CA GLN A 125 -15.76 6.37 -20.76
C GLN A 125 -15.16 7.31 -21.80
N GLU A 126 -14.28 8.22 -21.39
CA GLU A 126 -13.58 9.14 -22.30
C GLU A 126 -12.65 8.39 -23.25
N GLU A 127 -11.81 7.49 -22.73
CA GLU A 127 -10.97 6.59 -23.52
C GLU A 127 -11.81 5.75 -24.49
N GLY A 128 -12.93 5.18 -24.01
CA GLY A 128 -13.83 4.40 -24.87
C GLY A 128 -14.41 5.24 -26.02
N ARG A 129 -14.82 6.49 -25.74
CA ARG A 129 -15.29 7.43 -26.78
C ARG A 129 -14.19 7.82 -27.75
N GLU A 130 -12.96 8.03 -27.27
CA GLU A 130 -11.81 8.32 -28.12
C GLU A 130 -11.44 7.13 -29.01
N ARG A 131 -11.38 5.92 -28.46
CA ARG A 131 -11.18 4.68 -29.23
C ARG A 131 -12.26 4.49 -30.29
N MET A 132 -13.52 4.79 -29.97
CA MET A 132 -14.61 4.72 -30.95
C MET A 132 -14.43 5.73 -32.08
N ARG A 133 -14.09 7.00 -31.75
CA ARG A 133 -13.77 8.02 -32.76
C ARG A 133 -12.63 7.59 -33.67
N ARG A 134 -11.59 6.97 -33.09
CA ARG A 134 -10.44 6.42 -33.83
C ARG A 134 -10.88 5.31 -34.79
N LEU A 135 -11.67 4.34 -34.32
CA LEU A 135 -12.19 3.26 -35.17
C LEU A 135 -13.04 3.79 -36.34
N CYS A 136 -13.92 4.77 -36.09
CA CYS A 136 -14.68 5.41 -37.16
C CYS A 136 -13.78 6.13 -38.17
N SER A 137 -12.72 6.80 -37.71
CA SER A 137 -11.71 7.42 -38.60
C SER A 137 -11.01 6.37 -39.47
N LEU A 138 -10.59 5.25 -38.87
CA LEU A 138 -9.93 4.15 -39.60
C LEU A 138 -10.86 3.53 -40.65
N GLN A 139 -12.14 3.34 -40.30
CA GLN A 139 -13.16 2.87 -41.23
C GLN A 139 -13.36 3.86 -42.40
N GLN A 140 -13.40 5.16 -42.11
CA GLN A 140 -13.54 6.19 -43.14
C GLN A 140 -12.31 6.23 -44.07
N GLU A 141 -11.09 6.15 -43.53
CA GLU A 141 -9.86 6.05 -44.32
C GLU A 141 -9.90 4.81 -45.23
N ALA A 142 -10.30 3.65 -44.72
CA ALA A 142 -10.41 2.43 -45.53
C ALA A 142 -11.45 2.56 -46.66
N LEU A 143 -12.57 3.23 -46.39
CA LEU A 143 -13.60 3.51 -47.40
C LEU A 143 -13.10 4.47 -48.49
N GLN A 144 -12.28 5.46 -48.14
CA GLN A 144 -11.65 6.34 -49.13
C GLN A 144 -10.64 5.57 -50.01
N LEU A 145 -9.86 4.68 -49.40
CA LEU A 145 -8.90 3.84 -50.14
C LEU A 145 -9.59 2.88 -51.11
N ILE A 146 -10.68 2.21 -50.70
CA ILE A 146 -11.42 1.33 -51.62
C ILE A 146 -12.09 2.12 -52.75
N GLN A 147 -12.55 3.35 -52.48
CA GLN A 147 -13.07 4.22 -53.53
C GLN A 147 -11.99 4.62 -54.54
N LYS A 148 -10.76 4.91 -54.08
CA LYS A 148 -9.62 5.16 -54.97
C LYS A 148 -9.33 3.95 -55.86
N ILE A 149 -9.27 2.74 -55.27
CA ILE A 149 -9.12 1.49 -56.03
C ILE A 149 -10.24 1.35 -57.07
N GLN A 150 -11.49 1.66 -56.71
CA GLN A 150 -12.63 1.62 -57.63
C GLN A 150 -12.51 2.60 -58.81
N VAL A 151 -11.95 3.80 -58.61
CA VAL A 151 -11.71 4.77 -59.70
C VAL A 151 -10.63 4.27 -60.66
N ASP A 152 -9.62 3.60 -60.14
CA ASP A 152 -8.53 3.01 -60.93
C ASP A 152 -9.00 1.83 -61.83
N TYR A 153 -10.19 1.25 -61.59
CA TYR A 153 -10.79 0.26 -62.53
C TYR A 153 -11.03 0.83 -63.93
N LYS A 154 -11.21 2.15 -64.09
CA LYS A 154 -11.32 2.76 -65.42
C LYS A 154 -9.99 2.74 -66.17
N GLN A 155 -8.86 2.84 -65.46
CA GLN A 155 -7.52 2.70 -66.03
C GLN A 155 -7.18 1.23 -66.30
N GLN A 156 -7.76 0.32 -65.53
CA GLN A 156 -7.62 -1.12 -65.68
C GLN A 156 -8.09 -1.63 -67.05
N GLU A 157 -9.26 -1.20 -67.54
CA GLU A 157 -9.75 -1.57 -68.88
C GLU A 157 -8.81 -1.10 -69.99
N ALA A 158 -8.16 0.06 -69.81
CA ALA A 158 -7.21 0.64 -70.76
C ALA A 158 -5.84 -0.06 -70.77
N LEU A 159 -5.48 -0.76 -69.69
CA LEU A 159 -4.19 -1.44 -69.48
C LEU A 159 -4.30 -2.99 -69.46
N ARG A 160 -5.51 -3.55 -69.53
CA ARG A 160 -5.79 -5.01 -69.50
C ARG A 160 -5.20 -5.75 -68.29
N VAL A 161 -5.15 -5.11 -67.13
CA VAL A 161 -4.72 -5.73 -65.85
C VAL A 161 -5.96 -6.32 -65.15
N ASP A 162 -5.83 -7.40 -64.37
CA ASP A 162 -6.93 -7.89 -63.52
C ASP A 162 -6.73 -7.43 -62.06
N LEU A 163 -7.58 -6.52 -61.60
CA LEU A 163 -7.58 -5.99 -60.23
C LEU A 163 -8.73 -6.54 -59.36
N SER A 164 -9.52 -7.48 -59.87
CA SER A 164 -10.71 -8.00 -59.19
C SER A 164 -10.40 -8.61 -57.81
N ALA A 165 -9.31 -9.38 -57.72
CA ALA A 165 -8.84 -9.98 -56.47
C ALA A 165 -8.51 -8.94 -55.38
N TYR A 166 -7.92 -7.80 -55.78
CA TYR A 166 -7.61 -6.71 -54.87
C TYR A 166 -8.86 -5.99 -54.38
N GLY A 167 -9.85 -5.78 -55.26
CA GLY A 167 -11.16 -5.24 -54.89
C GLY A 167 -11.89 -6.13 -53.87
N HIS A 168 -11.90 -7.44 -54.08
CA HIS A 168 -12.49 -8.40 -53.14
C HIS A 168 -11.80 -8.37 -51.76
N ARG A 169 -10.45 -8.34 -51.74
CA ARG A 169 -9.71 -8.26 -50.47
C ARG A 169 -9.97 -6.92 -49.75
N GLY A 170 -9.99 -5.81 -50.48
CA GLY A 170 -10.32 -4.51 -49.90
C GLY A 170 -11.74 -4.47 -49.29
N ASN A 171 -12.73 -5.03 -49.99
CA ASN A 171 -14.09 -5.17 -49.47
C ASN A 171 -14.15 -6.05 -48.21
N GLN A 172 -13.35 -7.13 -48.15
CA GLN A 172 -13.23 -7.95 -46.96
C GLN A 172 -12.69 -7.16 -45.76
N ILE A 173 -11.66 -6.33 -45.97
CA ILE A 173 -11.08 -5.46 -44.93
C ILE A 173 -12.13 -4.45 -44.43
N CYS A 174 -12.89 -3.81 -45.33
CA CYS A 174 -14.00 -2.92 -44.95
C CYS A 174 -15.08 -3.66 -44.14
N GLY A 175 -15.36 -4.92 -44.47
CA GLY A 175 -16.28 -5.78 -43.70
C GLY A 175 -15.76 -6.10 -42.29
N ILE A 176 -14.46 -6.37 -42.14
CA ILE A 176 -13.80 -6.58 -40.84
C ILE A 176 -13.93 -5.31 -40.00
N LEU A 177 -13.52 -4.16 -40.53
CA LEU A 177 -13.60 -2.87 -39.82
C LEU A 177 -15.04 -2.53 -39.40
N SER A 178 -16.02 -2.73 -40.27
CA SER A 178 -17.43 -2.50 -39.95
C SER A 178 -17.95 -3.44 -38.84
N THR A 179 -17.44 -4.67 -38.80
CA THR A 179 -17.79 -5.65 -37.76
C THR A 179 -17.15 -5.29 -36.42
N VAL A 180 -15.90 -4.82 -36.43
CA VAL A 180 -15.21 -4.35 -35.21
C VAL A 180 -15.93 -3.15 -34.62
N VAL A 181 -16.28 -2.14 -35.42
CA VAL A 181 -17.02 -0.94 -34.95
C VAL A 181 -18.36 -1.33 -34.33
N ARG A 182 -19.14 -2.18 -35.02
CA ARG A 182 -20.45 -2.64 -34.53
C ARG A 182 -20.35 -3.46 -33.25
N SER A 183 -19.48 -4.48 -33.23
CA SER A 183 -19.31 -5.34 -32.05
C SER A 183 -18.75 -4.58 -30.84
N SER A 184 -17.91 -3.57 -31.07
CA SER A 184 -17.39 -2.70 -30.01
C SER A 184 -18.48 -1.79 -29.41
N SER A 185 -19.42 -1.34 -30.24
CA SER A 185 -20.58 -0.54 -29.80
C SER A 185 -21.54 -1.37 -28.96
N GLU A 186 -21.83 -2.61 -29.38
CA GLU A 186 -22.70 -3.54 -28.66
C GLU A 186 -22.13 -3.94 -27.27
N ARG A 187 -20.80 -4.02 -27.15
CA ARG A 187 -20.10 -4.28 -25.87
C ARG A 187 -19.96 -3.03 -24.98
N GLY A 188 -20.44 -1.86 -25.42
CA GLY A 188 -20.40 -0.59 -24.70
C GLY A 188 -19.24 0.31 -25.12
N TYR A 189 -18.00 -0.10 -24.86
CA TYR A 189 -16.80 0.67 -25.25
C TYR A 189 -15.77 -0.21 -25.97
N PRO A 190 -15.12 0.30 -27.04
CA PRO A 190 -14.04 -0.42 -27.71
C PRO A 190 -12.85 -0.65 -26.79
N THR A 191 -12.25 -1.83 -26.94
CA THR A 191 -11.00 -2.17 -26.28
C THR A 191 -9.80 -1.68 -27.07
N GLN A 192 -8.61 -1.72 -26.48
CA GLN A 192 -7.39 -1.40 -27.20
C GLN A 192 -7.13 -2.39 -28.35
N ASP A 193 -7.48 -3.67 -28.16
CA ASP A 193 -7.32 -4.71 -29.17
C ASP A 193 -8.20 -4.45 -30.40
N ASP A 194 -9.42 -3.94 -30.19
CA ASP A 194 -10.31 -3.54 -31.28
C ASP A 194 -9.67 -2.43 -32.15
N VAL A 195 -9.04 -1.44 -31.50
CA VAL A 195 -8.31 -0.36 -32.19
C VAL A 195 -7.11 -0.91 -32.95
N SER A 196 -6.29 -1.74 -32.31
CA SER A 196 -5.11 -2.35 -32.94
C SER A 196 -5.46 -3.23 -34.13
N LEU A 197 -6.56 -4.00 -34.05
CA LEU A 197 -7.09 -4.77 -35.17
C LEU A 197 -7.55 -3.85 -36.30
N GLY A 198 -8.18 -2.72 -35.97
CA GLY A 198 -8.55 -1.70 -36.94
C GLY A 198 -7.35 -1.08 -37.65
N GLU A 199 -6.31 -0.72 -36.90
CA GLU A 199 -5.06 -0.15 -37.43
C GLU A 199 -4.34 -1.14 -38.33
N HIS A 200 -4.24 -2.41 -37.92
CA HIS A 200 -3.68 -3.48 -38.73
C HIS A 200 -4.46 -3.67 -40.05
N SER A 201 -5.79 -3.69 -39.96
CA SER A 201 -6.67 -3.84 -41.14
C SER A 201 -6.48 -2.68 -42.12
N LEU A 202 -6.35 -1.44 -41.63
CA LEU A 202 -6.08 -0.28 -42.45
C LEU A 202 -4.66 -0.32 -43.06
N GLN A 203 -3.66 -0.76 -42.30
CA GLN A 203 -2.30 -0.93 -42.81
C GLN A 203 -2.29 -1.95 -43.95
N GLU A 204 -3.04 -3.04 -43.82
CA GLU A 204 -3.22 -4.02 -44.89
C GLU A 204 -3.85 -3.39 -46.14
N MET A 205 -4.90 -2.56 -45.98
CA MET A 205 -5.49 -1.81 -47.09
C MET A 205 -4.47 -0.90 -47.78
N LYS A 206 -3.66 -0.17 -47.01
CA LYS A 206 -2.61 0.71 -47.55
C LYS A 206 -1.56 -0.09 -48.33
N MET A 207 -1.19 -1.29 -47.86
CA MET A 207 -0.29 -2.19 -48.59
C MET A 207 -0.90 -2.70 -49.91
N LEU A 208 -2.20 -3.01 -49.93
CA LEU A 208 -2.91 -3.40 -51.15
C LEU A 208 -2.92 -2.27 -52.18
N VAL A 209 -3.29 -1.05 -51.77
CA VAL A 209 -3.28 0.13 -52.65
C VAL A 209 -1.88 0.35 -53.26
N ASN A 210 -0.83 0.32 -52.44
CA ASN A 210 0.55 0.47 -52.93
C ASN A 210 0.94 -0.64 -53.92
N THR A 211 0.40 -1.84 -53.78
CA THR A 211 0.66 -2.95 -54.70
C THR A 211 -0.05 -2.73 -56.03
N ILE A 212 -1.31 -2.28 -55.99
CA ILE A 212 -2.10 -1.94 -57.18
C ILE A 212 -1.43 -0.79 -57.96
N GLU A 213 -1.02 0.27 -57.27
CA GLU A 213 -0.33 1.42 -57.89
C GLU A 213 0.96 0.98 -58.61
N LYS A 214 1.71 0.03 -58.04
CA LYS A 214 2.90 -0.53 -58.68
C LYS A 214 2.58 -1.40 -59.90
N GLU A 215 1.55 -2.23 -59.83
CA GLU A 215 1.11 -3.05 -60.97
C GLU A 215 0.58 -2.19 -62.12
N LEU A 216 -0.16 -1.12 -61.80
CA LEU A 216 -0.64 -0.15 -62.79
C LEU A 216 0.53 0.58 -63.47
N ALA A 217 1.49 1.08 -62.70
CA ALA A 217 2.68 1.72 -63.25
C ALA A 217 3.49 0.77 -64.14
N ALA A 218 3.67 -0.49 -63.73
CA ALA A 218 4.36 -1.50 -64.53
C ALA A 218 3.60 -1.85 -65.82
N ALA A 219 2.28 -1.91 -65.78
CA ALA A 219 1.45 -2.16 -66.96
C ALA A 219 1.47 -0.99 -67.95
N GLU A 220 1.49 0.25 -67.45
CA GLU A 220 1.61 1.44 -68.29
C GLU A 220 2.93 1.47 -69.05
N GLU A 221 4.05 1.15 -68.39
CA GLU A 221 5.35 1.04 -69.05
C GLU A 221 5.41 -0.11 -70.06
N ARG A 222 4.78 -1.26 -69.78
CA ARG A 222 4.66 -2.34 -70.77
C ARG A 222 3.89 -1.90 -72.01
N LYS A 223 2.78 -1.18 -71.83
CA LYS A 223 1.99 -0.67 -72.95
C LYS A 223 2.78 0.33 -73.80
N LYS A 224 3.53 1.24 -73.17
CA LYS A 224 4.43 2.18 -73.88
C LYS A 224 5.47 1.42 -74.69
N ALA A 225 6.12 0.41 -74.11
CA ALA A 225 7.10 -0.42 -74.81
C ALA A 225 6.48 -1.24 -75.96
N GLU A 226 5.26 -1.77 -75.79
CA GLU A 226 4.51 -2.46 -76.84
C GLU A 226 4.12 -1.52 -77.98
N ASP A 227 3.68 -0.30 -77.69
CA ASP A 227 3.34 0.72 -78.68
C ASP A 227 4.59 1.19 -79.46
N GLU A 228 5.73 1.31 -78.79
CA GLU A 228 7.02 1.60 -79.43
C GLU A 228 7.50 0.45 -80.31
N ALA A 229 7.46 -0.80 -79.80
CA ALA A 229 7.81 -1.99 -80.57
C ALA A 229 6.84 -2.22 -81.74
N ALA A 230 5.56 -1.87 -81.62
CA ALA A 230 4.60 -1.93 -82.72
C ALA A 230 4.91 -0.90 -83.79
N LYS A 231 5.33 0.32 -83.42
CA LYS A 231 5.82 1.34 -84.37
C LYS A 231 7.11 0.91 -85.06
N GLU A 232 8.04 0.29 -84.34
CA GLU A 232 9.26 -0.30 -84.93
C GLU A 232 8.92 -1.45 -85.86
N LYS A 233 8.07 -2.40 -85.45
CA LYS A 233 7.59 -3.49 -86.32
C LYS A 233 6.78 -3.00 -87.52
N GLN A 234 6.09 -1.87 -87.44
CA GLN A 234 5.40 -1.27 -88.58
C GLN A 234 6.40 -0.62 -89.55
N LYS A 235 7.49 -0.03 -89.05
CA LYS A 235 8.62 0.45 -89.87
C LYS A 235 9.39 -0.73 -90.49
N GLU A 236 9.62 -1.80 -89.74
CA GLU A 236 10.24 -3.04 -90.24
C GLU A 236 9.32 -3.76 -91.22
N ALA A 237 7.99 -3.81 -91.01
CA ALA A 237 7.04 -4.39 -91.97
C ALA A 237 6.95 -3.57 -93.25
N GLN A 238 7.10 -2.25 -93.19
CA GLN A 238 7.27 -1.40 -94.37
C GLN A 238 8.61 -1.66 -95.08
N GLN A 239 9.68 -1.99 -94.35
CA GLN A 239 10.97 -2.41 -94.94
C GLN A 239 10.95 -3.87 -95.47
N ILE A 240 10.19 -4.78 -94.83
CA ILE A 240 10.01 -6.18 -95.25
C ILE A 240 9.08 -6.27 -96.46
N GLN A 241 8.18 -5.30 -96.68
CA GLN A 241 7.43 -5.18 -97.93
C GLN A 241 8.34 -4.83 -99.13
N GLN A 242 9.58 -4.35 -98.90
CA GLN A 242 10.63 -4.26 -99.92
C GLN A 242 11.55 -5.49 -99.97
N GLN A 243 11.49 -6.40 -99.00
CA GLN A 243 12.36 -7.56 -98.93
C GLN A 243 11.58 -8.80 -98.48
N GLN A 244 10.82 -9.39 -99.40
CA GLN A 244 10.46 -10.80 -99.29
C GLN A 244 10.26 -11.44 -100.68
N ALA A 245 11.38 -11.88 -101.26
CA ALA A 245 11.46 -13.17 -101.93
C ALA A 245 12.27 -14.11 -101.03
N LYS A 246 11.72 -15.33 -100.83
CA LYS A 246 12.31 -16.55 -100.24
C LYS A 246 12.13 -16.82 -98.73
N LEU A 247 11.11 -17.66 -98.49
CA LEU A 247 11.13 -19.02 -97.89
C LEU A 247 11.44 -19.26 -96.39
N GLN A 248 10.42 -19.90 -95.77
CA GLN A 248 10.43 -21.08 -94.89
C GLN A 248 10.50 -20.96 -93.35
N THR A 249 9.45 -21.53 -92.75
CA THR A 249 9.18 -22.07 -91.39
C THR A 249 10.28 -23.02 -90.86
N PRO A 250 10.36 -23.44 -89.55
CA PRO A 250 9.26 -23.67 -88.57
C PRO A 250 9.53 -23.27 -87.08
N ALA A 251 8.48 -23.40 -86.25
CA ALA A 251 8.35 -23.24 -84.78
C ALA A 251 9.12 -24.33 -83.96
N PRO A 252 8.99 -24.49 -82.60
CA PRO A 252 8.41 -23.70 -81.48
C PRO A 252 9.46 -23.48 -80.32
N THR A 253 9.26 -22.83 -79.16
CA THR A 253 8.55 -23.32 -77.95
C THR A 253 8.77 -22.36 -76.78
N GLN A 254 7.78 -22.31 -75.89
CA GLN A 254 7.65 -21.65 -74.59
C GLN A 254 8.78 -21.84 -73.56
N ASP A 255 8.96 -20.82 -72.70
CA ASP A 255 8.62 -20.81 -71.26
C ASP A 255 9.65 -20.23 -70.27
N GLN A 256 9.05 -19.45 -69.38
CA GLN A 256 9.63 -18.71 -68.28
C GLN A 256 9.88 -19.60 -67.05
N LYS A 257 10.84 -19.13 -66.23
CA LYS A 257 10.81 -19.09 -64.76
C LYS A 257 10.52 -20.40 -64.01
N GLN A 258 11.58 -20.93 -63.42
CA GLN A 258 11.51 -21.51 -62.07
C GLN A 258 12.47 -20.75 -61.15
N THR A 259 11.94 -19.78 -60.40
CA THR A 259 12.58 -19.29 -59.17
C THR A 259 12.12 -20.20 -58.04
N LYS A 260 12.99 -21.15 -57.68
CA LYS A 260 12.82 -22.07 -56.56
C LYS A 260 12.93 -21.32 -55.23
N ARG A 261 11.94 -21.57 -54.37
CA ARG A 261 11.88 -21.40 -52.92
C ARG A 261 13.25 -21.32 -52.21
N GLU A 262 13.54 -20.17 -51.58
CA GLU A 262 14.32 -20.13 -50.34
C GLU A 262 13.32 -20.48 -49.22
N GLY A 263 13.50 -21.53 -48.43
CA GLY A 263 14.70 -21.84 -47.66
C GLY A 263 14.53 -21.21 -46.28
N LEU A 264 14.07 -22.00 -45.31
CA LEU A 264 13.88 -21.64 -43.90
C LEU A 264 15.04 -20.74 -43.41
N GLN A 265 14.78 -19.43 -43.18
CA GLN A 265 15.80 -18.54 -42.64
C GLN A 265 16.10 -18.93 -41.19
N LYS A 266 17.24 -19.58 -40.96
CA LYS A 266 17.84 -19.82 -39.63
C LYS A 266 18.50 -18.55 -39.04
N LYS A 267 18.08 -17.35 -39.44
CA LYS A 267 18.65 -16.10 -38.92
C LYS A 267 17.50 -15.17 -38.50
N ALA A 268 17.60 -14.69 -37.26
CA ALA A 268 16.64 -13.75 -36.69
C ALA A 268 16.46 -12.55 -37.63
N SER A 269 15.22 -12.08 -37.78
CA SER A 269 14.90 -10.94 -38.63
C SER A 269 15.73 -9.71 -38.21
N LYS A 270 16.04 -8.81 -39.14
CA LYS A 270 16.78 -7.56 -38.83
C LYS A 270 16.12 -6.77 -37.68
N GLY A 271 14.79 -6.75 -37.62
CA GLY A 271 14.04 -6.11 -36.53
C GLY A 271 14.21 -6.81 -35.18
N THR A 272 14.28 -8.15 -35.17
CA THR A 272 14.56 -8.93 -33.95
C THR A 272 15.98 -8.66 -33.44
N LEU A 273 16.97 -8.61 -34.33
CA LEU A 273 18.36 -8.32 -33.97
C LEU A 273 18.52 -6.89 -33.42
N GLN A 274 17.85 -5.91 -34.03
CA GLN A 274 17.87 -4.53 -33.53
C GLN A 274 17.27 -4.42 -32.12
N ARG A 275 16.11 -5.05 -31.89
CA ARG A 275 15.48 -5.08 -30.56
C ARG A 275 16.35 -5.77 -29.52
N PHE A 276 17.06 -6.84 -29.89
CA PHE A 276 18.01 -7.52 -29.01
C PHE A 276 19.18 -6.61 -28.61
N LEU A 277 19.76 -5.87 -29.57
CA LEU A 277 20.85 -4.92 -29.29
C LEU A 277 20.38 -3.76 -28.42
N GLU A 278 19.15 -3.26 -28.61
CA GLU A 278 18.55 -2.24 -27.75
C GLU A 278 18.35 -2.76 -26.32
N LEU A 279 17.85 -3.99 -26.15
CA LEU A 279 17.70 -4.63 -24.84
C LEU A 279 19.04 -4.87 -24.14
N GLN A 280 20.10 -5.23 -24.87
CA GLN A 280 21.45 -5.33 -24.31
C GLN A 280 21.95 -3.99 -23.77
N LYS A 281 21.74 -2.89 -24.51
CA LYS A 281 22.15 -1.55 -24.06
C LYS A 281 21.41 -1.13 -22.78
N VAL A 282 20.11 -1.41 -22.69
CA VAL A 282 19.31 -1.13 -21.49
C VAL A 282 19.82 -1.96 -20.30
N LEU A 283 20.14 -3.24 -20.52
CA LEU A 283 20.71 -4.11 -19.49
C LEU A 283 22.05 -3.57 -18.97
N GLU A 284 22.97 -3.19 -19.86
CA GLU A 284 24.27 -2.61 -19.48
C GLU A 284 24.11 -1.31 -18.66
N LEU A 285 23.15 -0.46 -19.03
CA LEU A 285 22.86 0.77 -18.30
C LEU A 285 22.33 0.46 -16.88
N CYS A 286 21.37 -0.46 -16.75
CA CYS A 286 20.84 -0.88 -15.46
C CYS A 286 21.91 -1.53 -14.56
N GLN A 287 22.80 -2.33 -15.15
CA GLN A 287 23.92 -2.94 -14.42
C GLN A 287 24.89 -1.87 -13.89
N LYS A 288 25.26 -0.88 -14.70
CA LYS A 288 26.13 0.23 -14.28
C LYS A 288 25.53 1.07 -13.15
N VAL A 289 24.24 1.38 -13.23
CA VAL A 289 23.53 2.10 -12.15
C VAL A 289 23.52 1.26 -10.86
N CYS A 290 23.35 -0.05 -10.98
CA CYS A 290 23.38 -0.96 -9.82
C CYS A 290 24.79 -1.29 -9.30
N GLU A 291 25.84 -1.11 -10.11
CA GLU A 291 27.24 -1.33 -9.72
C GLU A 291 27.69 -0.40 -8.60
N GLU A 292 27.16 0.82 -8.53
CA GLU A 292 27.40 1.75 -7.42
C GLU A 292 26.94 1.14 -6.07
N LEU A 293 25.79 0.46 -6.06
CA LEU A 293 25.28 -0.28 -4.90
C LEU A 293 26.06 -1.59 -4.64
N ALA A 294 26.58 -2.22 -5.69
CA ALA A 294 27.38 -3.45 -5.60
C ALA A 294 28.80 -3.22 -5.07
N THR A 295 29.39 -2.05 -5.35
CA THR A 295 30.78 -1.71 -4.99
C THR A 295 30.91 -0.90 -3.71
N CYS A 296 29.80 -0.37 -3.17
CA CYS A 296 29.79 0.37 -1.91
C CYS A 296 30.39 -0.45 -0.74
N LYS A 297 31.39 0.12 -0.07
CA LYS A 297 32.11 -0.54 1.04
C LYS A 297 31.44 -0.36 2.40
N ASP A 298 30.45 0.53 2.49
CA ASP A 298 29.75 0.85 3.73
C ASP A 298 29.02 -0.38 4.31
N PRO A 299 29.19 -0.69 5.61
CA PRO A 299 28.57 -1.84 6.25
C PRO A 299 27.03 -1.77 6.30
N GLN A 300 26.41 -0.58 6.37
CA GLN A 300 24.95 -0.45 6.33
C GLN A 300 24.43 -0.71 4.92
N THR A 301 25.05 -0.12 3.89
CA THR A 301 24.68 -0.36 2.49
C THR A 301 24.83 -1.82 2.08
N LYS A 302 25.89 -2.51 2.55
CA LYS A 302 26.06 -3.96 2.32
C LYS A 302 24.94 -4.79 2.94
N LYS A 303 24.52 -4.43 4.15
CA LYS A 303 23.41 -5.09 4.85
C LYS A 303 22.09 -4.87 4.11
N ILE A 304 21.80 -3.62 3.73
CA ILE A 304 20.60 -3.27 2.95
C ILE A 304 20.60 -4.04 1.62
N ARG A 305 21.72 -4.08 0.89
CA ARG A 305 21.84 -4.85 -0.35
C ARG A 305 21.55 -6.34 -0.16
N ALA A 306 22.13 -6.96 0.86
CA ALA A 306 21.90 -8.38 1.15
C ALA A 306 20.45 -8.67 1.57
N ASP A 307 19.83 -7.74 2.29
CA ASP A 307 18.44 -7.84 2.72
C ASP A 307 17.48 -7.67 1.51
N LEU A 308 17.70 -6.66 0.66
CA LEU A 308 16.95 -6.43 -0.59
C LEU A 308 17.04 -7.62 -1.55
N GLN A 309 18.23 -8.19 -1.74
CA GLN A 309 18.43 -9.35 -2.60
C GLN A 309 17.69 -10.59 -2.05
N ARG A 310 17.80 -10.86 -0.75
CA ARG A 310 17.13 -12.02 -0.12
C ARG A 310 15.61 -11.90 -0.14
N ALA A 311 15.09 -10.69 0.03
CA ALA A 311 13.66 -10.39 0.03
C ALA A 311 12.96 -10.83 -1.26
N VAL A 312 13.70 -10.93 -2.37
CA VAL A 312 13.15 -11.25 -3.70
C VAL A 312 13.59 -12.61 -4.21
N THR A 313 14.84 -13.00 -3.95
CA THR A 313 15.36 -14.31 -4.40
C THR A 313 14.81 -15.48 -3.58
N THR A 314 14.53 -15.29 -2.28
CA THR A 314 14.00 -16.35 -1.41
C THR A 314 12.58 -16.77 -1.80
N PRO A 315 11.61 -15.84 -1.97
CA PRO A 315 10.26 -16.23 -2.38
C PRO A 315 10.24 -16.92 -3.75
N VAL A 316 11.02 -16.44 -4.72
CA VAL A 316 11.12 -17.07 -6.05
C VAL A 316 11.65 -18.50 -5.98
N SER A 317 12.62 -18.76 -5.10
CA SER A 317 13.19 -20.11 -4.91
C SER A 317 12.25 -21.07 -4.18
N GLN A 318 11.21 -20.55 -3.51
CA GLN A 318 10.22 -21.34 -2.78
C GLN A 318 8.99 -21.69 -3.63
N ILE A 319 8.96 -21.26 -4.90
CA ILE A 319 7.89 -21.62 -5.84
C ILE A 319 7.99 -23.12 -6.11
N SER A 320 6.98 -23.87 -5.67
CA SER A 320 6.85 -25.30 -5.94
C SER A 320 5.64 -25.57 -6.84
N SER A 321 5.68 -26.64 -7.62
CA SER A 321 4.57 -27.05 -8.49
C SER A 321 3.39 -27.68 -7.75
N VAL A 322 3.41 -27.67 -6.40
CA VAL A 322 2.51 -28.45 -5.55
C VAL A 322 1.17 -27.76 -5.32
N SER A 323 1.12 -26.42 -5.30
CA SER A 323 -0.15 -25.70 -5.15
C SER A 323 -0.14 -24.29 -5.77
N GLY A 324 -1.19 -23.96 -6.53
CA GLY A 324 -1.35 -22.63 -7.13
C GLY A 324 -1.56 -21.50 -6.11
N SER A 325 -1.96 -21.84 -4.86
CA SER A 325 -2.04 -20.87 -3.76
C SER A 325 -0.66 -20.35 -3.35
N GLN A 326 0.37 -21.21 -3.30
CA GLN A 326 1.74 -20.80 -3.01
C GLN A 326 2.31 -19.85 -4.08
N VAL A 327 1.98 -20.09 -5.36
CA VAL A 327 2.37 -19.21 -6.46
C VAL A 327 1.73 -17.84 -6.30
N ARG A 328 0.44 -17.78 -5.95
CA ARG A 328 -0.28 -16.52 -5.71
C ARG A 328 0.28 -15.76 -4.51
N ASP A 329 0.54 -16.44 -3.39
CA ASP A 329 1.13 -15.82 -2.20
C ASP A 329 2.54 -15.27 -2.48
N THR A 330 3.31 -15.96 -3.31
CA THR A 330 4.66 -15.52 -3.72
C THR A 330 4.58 -14.31 -4.64
N PHE A 331 3.66 -14.33 -5.61
CA PHE A 331 3.38 -13.19 -6.48
C PHE A 331 2.97 -11.96 -5.65
N ASP A 332 2.02 -12.11 -4.74
CA ASP A 332 1.53 -11.01 -3.91
C ASP A 332 2.64 -10.44 -3.02
N LYS A 333 3.52 -11.30 -2.45
CA LYS A 333 4.68 -10.84 -1.66
C LYS A 333 5.65 -10.01 -2.50
N ILE A 334 6.04 -10.50 -3.68
CA ILE A 334 6.98 -9.79 -4.55
C ILE A 334 6.36 -8.50 -5.09
N ASN A 335 5.10 -8.55 -5.54
CA ASN A 335 4.37 -7.40 -6.06
C ASN A 335 4.22 -6.31 -4.98
N ASN A 336 3.81 -6.67 -3.77
CA ASN A 336 3.72 -5.73 -2.66
C ASN A 336 5.08 -5.10 -2.33
N PHE A 337 6.17 -5.89 -2.36
CA PHE A 337 7.52 -5.37 -2.13
C PHE A 337 7.94 -4.36 -3.22
N LEU A 338 7.73 -4.69 -4.50
CA LEU A 338 8.02 -3.80 -5.64
C LEU A 338 7.20 -2.50 -5.60
N MET A 339 5.97 -2.55 -5.09
CA MET A 339 5.14 -1.37 -4.85
C MET A 339 5.60 -0.53 -3.63
N GLY A 340 6.72 -0.89 -3.00
CA GLY A 340 7.28 -0.16 -1.86
C GLY A 340 6.63 -0.50 -0.52
N LYS A 341 5.81 -1.56 -0.42
CA LYS A 341 5.25 -1.99 0.86
C LYS A 341 6.29 -2.78 1.67
N PRO A 342 6.27 -2.68 3.01
CA PRO A 342 7.14 -3.45 3.86
C PRO A 342 6.84 -4.95 3.78
N ILE A 343 7.88 -5.77 3.64
CA ILE A 343 7.77 -7.23 3.77
C ILE A 343 8.66 -7.74 4.89
N VAL A 344 8.23 -8.82 5.56
CA VAL A 344 9.02 -9.46 6.60
C VAL A 344 9.84 -10.58 5.97
N SER A 345 11.16 -10.44 6.02
CA SER A 345 12.11 -11.49 5.61
C SER A 345 13.06 -11.78 6.77
N ALA A 346 13.18 -13.05 7.16
CA ALA A 346 14.03 -13.51 8.27
C ALA A 346 13.85 -12.69 9.59
N GLY A 347 12.61 -12.33 9.92
CA GLY A 347 12.28 -11.59 11.15
C GLY A 347 12.56 -10.09 11.11
N ARG A 348 12.93 -9.52 9.96
CA ARG A 348 13.13 -8.08 9.77
C ARG A 348 12.20 -7.52 8.71
N THR A 349 11.71 -6.31 8.95
CA THR A 349 10.91 -5.55 7.99
C THR A 349 11.82 -4.85 7.01
N ILE A 350 11.71 -5.21 5.73
CA ILE A 350 12.50 -4.67 4.63
C ILE A 350 11.58 -3.85 3.73
N VAL A 351 12.04 -2.69 3.30
CA VAL A 351 11.31 -1.81 2.37
C VAL A 351 12.25 -1.42 1.23
N VAL A 352 11.75 -1.44 0.00
CA VAL A 352 12.54 -1.08 -1.20
C VAL A 352 13.06 0.37 -1.14
N SER A 353 12.32 1.28 -0.49
CA SER A 353 12.70 2.68 -0.32
C SER A 353 13.84 2.94 0.68
N GLN A 354 14.43 1.89 1.28
CA GLN A 354 15.62 2.03 2.14
C GLN A 354 16.86 2.51 1.38
N HIS A 355 16.86 2.43 0.04
CA HIS A 355 17.92 2.95 -0.81
C HIS A 355 17.35 3.54 -2.10
N PRO A 356 17.85 4.69 -2.61
CA PRO A 356 17.33 5.30 -3.84
C PRO A 356 17.44 4.38 -5.07
N LEU A 357 18.51 3.58 -5.15
CA LEU A 357 18.72 2.57 -6.20
C LEU A 357 18.11 1.19 -5.86
N GLY A 358 17.34 1.09 -4.78
CA GLY A 358 16.84 -0.19 -4.26
C GLY A 358 15.88 -0.88 -5.23
N LEU A 359 15.01 -0.11 -5.90
CA LEU A 359 14.02 -0.64 -6.84
C LEU A 359 14.68 -1.24 -8.08
N ASP A 360 15.57 -0.49 -8.73
CA ASP A 360 16.28 -0.95 -9.93
C ASP A 360 17.12 -2.19 -9.65
N PHE A 361 17.81 -2.20 -8.51
CA PHE A 361 18.59 -3.36 -8.06
C PHE A 361 17.72 -4.59 -7.82
N VAL A 362 16.57 -4.43 -7.17
CA VAL A 362 15.64 -5.52 -6.89
C VAL A 362 15.03 -6.07 -8.18
N CYS A 363 14.63 -5.21 -9.12
CA CYS A 363 14.10 -5.63 -10.43
C CYS A 363 15.13 -6.42 -11.23
N LEU A 364 16.39 -5.96 -11.26
CA LEU A 364 17.48 -6.66 -11.93
C LEU A 364 17.72 -8.04 -11.31
N LYS A 365 17.76 -8.13 -9.97
CA LYS A 365 17.97 -9.40 -9.26
C LYS A 365 16.78 -10.36 -9.37
N LEU A 366 15.56 -9.84 -9.45
CA LEU A 366 14.37 -10.63 -9.74
C LEU A 366 14.47 -11.25 -11.15
N ALA A 367 14.78 -10.42 -12.15
CA ALA A 367 14.89 -10.86 -13.54
C ALA A 367 15.99 -11.92 -13.70
N GLU A 368 17.17 -11.69 -13.11
CA GLU A 368 18.25 -12.69 -13.05
C GLU A 368 17.74 -14.00 -12.44
N LYS A 369 17.00 -13.94 -11.33
CA LYS A 369 16.55 -15.17 -10.67
C LYS A 369 15.47 -15.93 -11.42
N LEU A 370 14.55 -15.23 -12.09
CA LEU A 370 13.53 -15.88 -12.91
C LEU A 370 14.14 -16.65 -14.09
N VAL A 371 15.16 -16.07 -14.74
CA VAL A 371 15.86 -16.74 -15.85
C VAL A 371 16.74 -17.91 -15.35
N VAL A 372 17.36 -17.77 -14.18
CA VAL A 372 18.20 -18.83 -13.59
C VAL A 372 17.39 -20.00 -13.03
N SER A 373 16.12 -19.80 -12.66
CA SER A 373 15.25 -20.87 -12.15
C SER A 373 14.58 -21.72 -13.25
N GLU A 374 14.76 -21.38 -14.53
CA GLU A 374 14.21 -22.13 -15.69
C GLU A 374 15.23 -23.08 -16.37
N VAL A 375 16.36 -23.36 -15.73
CA VAL A 375 17.34 -24.39 -16.14
C VAL A 375 17.50 -25.40 -15.03
#